data_AF-A0A0G4NN32-F1
#
_entry.id   AF-A0A0G4NN32-F1
#
_cell.length_a   1.000
_cell.length_b   1.000
_cell.length_c   1.000
_cell.angle_alpha   90.00
_cell.angle_beta   90.00
_cell.angle_gamma   90.00
#
_symmetry.space_group_name_H-M   'P 1'
#
loop_
_entity.id
_entity.type
_entity.pdbx_description
1 polymer ?
#
loop_
_entity_poly.entity_id
_entity_poly.type
_entity_poly.pdbx_seq_one_letter_code
_entity_poly.pdbx_strand_id
1 'polypeptide(L)'
;MAHMPACVNRSPDLQAEITTKIVEAVDGMFLLAQLHLDSLKGKRSSKAVRSALSVLHAGSQAYDLAYDDAMKRIEGQRKDEVELAKQVLPWITCAKRPLSTIELQHAHGVEVGETELDLDNISQPEDIMSVCAGLVTVDEESNIIRLVHYSTQEYFMRTWKRWFADAQTEITKVCATYLSFSSFESGFCRTDADFEDRLRLHPLYDYVAHFWGDHAREAGETSPAVLGLLRNEKNVEAQVQVLPDKKDSYGRTSLSWAAENGREAMVKLLLDTEKVNFNSKDGDGRTPLSWAALKGNEAVVKMLLDKEKSRR
;
A
#
# COMPACT_ATOMS: atom_id res chain seq x y z
N MET A 1 -13.86 -24.43 17.24
CA MET A 1 -14.72 -24.42 16.02
C MET A 1 -15.79 -23.32 16.11
N ALA A 2 -15.42 -22.08 16.46
CA ALA A 2 -16.38 -20.98 16.36
C ALA A 2 -16.65 -20.71 14.87
N HIS A 3 -17.89 -20.39 14.50
CA HIS A 3 -18.33 -20.05 13.13
C HIS A 3 -18.51 -21.22 12.13
N MET A 4 -18.54 -22.49 12.58
CA MET A 4 -18.90 -23.62 11.71
C MET A 4 -20.43 -23.74 11.52
N PRO A 5 -20.91 -24.34 10.39
CA PRO A 5 -22.33 -24.52 10.13
C PRO A 5 -23.04 -25.34 11.22
N ALA A 6 -24.33 -25.09 11.45
CA ALA A 6 -25.11 -25.79 12.47
C ALA A 6 -25.13 -27.33 12.29
N CYS A 7 -25.09 -27.83 11.05
CA CYS A 7 -25.01 -29.26 10.78
C CYS A 7 -23.70 -29.89 11.27
N VAL A 8 -22.62 -29.11 11.34
CA VAL A 8 -21.32 -29.52 11.89
C VAL A 8 -21.34 -29.44 13.41
N ASN A 9 -21.83 -28.31 13.97
CA ASN A 9 -21.86 -28.12 15.42
C ASN A 9 -22.72 -29.16 16.15
N ARG A 10 -23.76 -29.70 15.49
CA ARG A 10 -24.67 -30.71 16.04
C ARG A 10 -24.20 -32.16 15.85
N SER A 11 -23.09 -32.42 15.15
CA SER A 11 -22.64 -33.78 14.82
C SER A 11 -21.16 -33.96 15.18
N PRO A 12 -20.87 -34.60 16.34
CA PRO A 12 -19.50 -34.94 16.73
C PRO A 12 -18.78 -35.80 15.69
N ASP A 13 -19.49 -36.74 15.06
CA ASP A 13 -18.93 -37.60 14.00
C ASP A 13 -18.47 -36.78 12.80
N LEU A 14 -19.26 -35.80 12.37
CA LEU A 14 -18.88 -34.92 11.26
C LEU A 14 -17.71 -34.00 11.65
N GLN A 15 -17.61 -33.58 12.91
CA GLN A 15 -16.45 -32.81 13.41
C GLN A 15 -15.17 -33.66 13.38
N ALA A 16 -15.25 -34.93 13.78
CA ALA A 16 -14.14 -35.86 13.69
C ALA A 16 -13.75 -36.11 12.23
N GLU A 17 -14.73 -36.33 11.33
CA GLU A 17 -14.50 -36.51 9.89
C GLU A 17 -13.78 -35.31 9.26
N ILE A 18 -14.23 -34.08 9.56
CA ILE A 18 -13.59 -32.83 9.11
C ILE A 18 -12.15 -32.77 9.62
N THR A 19 -11.93 -33.05 10.91
CA THR A 19 -10.60 -32.96 11.54
C THR A 19 -9.64 -33.93 10.87
N THR A 20 -10.03 -35.19 10.72
CA THR A 20 -9.21 -36.22 10.06
C THR A 20 -8.88 -35.83 8.62
N LYS A 21 -9.89 -35.43 7.83
CA LYS A 21 -9.69 -35.10 6.40
C LYS A 21 -8.80 -33.89 6.19
N ILE A 22 -8.93 -32.85 7.03
CA ILE A 22 -8.09 -31.67 6.93
C ILE A 22 -6.67 -31.99 7.35
N VAL A 23 -6.46 -32.72 8.46
CA VAL A 23 -5.11 -33.12 8.90
C VAL A 23 -4.39 -33.95 7.83
N GLU A 24 -5.10 -34.88 7.19
CA GLU A 24 -4.57 -35.68 6.07
C GLU A 24 -4.18 -34.80 4.87
N ALA A 25 -4.98 -33.79 4.54
CA ALA A 25 -4.77 -32.94 3.35
C ALA A 25 -3.61 -31.94 3.54
N VAL A 26 -3.39 -31.46 4.77
CA VAL A 26 -2.50 -30.32 5.02
C VAL A 26 -1.06 -30.71 5.30
N ASP A 27 -0.77 -31.97 5.63
CA ASP A 27 0.59 -32.49 5.86
C ASP A 27 1.47 -31.57 6.73
N GLY A 28 0.92 -31.07 7.84
CA GLY A 28 1.62 -30.16 8.78
C GLY A 28 1.57 -28.66 8.42
N MET A 29 0.88 -28.28 7.35
CA MET A 29 0.75 -26.88 6.90
C MET A 29 -0.45 -26.17 7.54
N PHE A 30 -0.21 -25.43 8.63
CA PHE A 30 -1.27 -24.78 9.43
C PHE A 30 -2.15 -23.81 8.63
N LEU A 31 -1.60 -23.01 7.73
CA LEU A 31 -2.38 -22.07 6.93
C LEU A 31 -3.39 -22.78 6.02
N LEU A 32 -2.96 -23.87 5.37
CA LEU A 32 -3.81 -24.63 4.46
C LEU A 32 -5.00 -25.24 5.22
N ALA A 33 -4.80 -25.63 6.48
CA ALA A 33 -5.88 -26.08 7.35
C ALA A 33 -6.93 -25.00 7.56
N GLN A 34 -6.50 -23.75 7.80
CA GLN A 34 -7.41 -22.62 7.99
C GLN A 34 -8.19 -22.30 6.71
N LEU A 35 -7.53 -22.26 5.55
CA LEU A 35 -8.20 -22.05 4.25
C LEU A 35 -9.24 -23.13 3.95
N HIS A 36 -8.91 -24.39 4.24
CA HIS A 36 -9.84 -25.51 4.09
C HIS A 36 -11.02 -25.41 5.06
N LEU A 37 -10.78 -25.08 6.33
CA LEU A 37 -11.87 -24.85 7.30
C LEU A 37 -12.79 -23.70 6.85
N ASP A 38 -12.22 -22.60 6.36
CA ASP A 38 -13.00 -21.45 5.90
C ASP A 38 -13.86 -21.80 4.67
N SER A 39 -13.42 -22.72 3.82
CA SER A 39 -14.20 -23.23 2.69
C SER A 39 -15.50 -23.94 3.11
N LEU A 40 -15.57 -24.42 4.36
CA LEU A 40 -16.71 -25.17 4.89
C LEU A 40 -17.78 -24.26 5.53
N LYS A 41 -17.46 -23.01 5.90
CA LYS A 41 -18.38 -22.10 6.63
C LYS A 41 -19.71 -21.86 5.91
N GLY A 42 -19.71 -21.91 4.57
CA GLY A 42 -20.93 -21.75 3.75
C GLY A 42 -21.78 -23.02 3.58
N LYS A 43 -21.30 -24.20 4.00
CA LYS A 43 -21.93 -25.49 3.68
C LYS A 43 -23.04 -25.83 4.69
N ARG A 44 -24.30 -25.69 4.28
CA ARG A 44 -25.47 -25.79 5.19
C ARG A 44 -25.99 -27.20 5.46
N SER A 45 -25.42 -28.24 4.86
CA SER A 45 -25.81 -29.63 5.08
C SER A 45 -24.59 -30.55 5.20
N SER A 46 -24.71 -31.65 5.94
CA SER A 46 -23.64 -32.64 6.08
C SER A 46 -23.19 -33.20 4.72
N LYS A 47 -24.12 -33.38 3.76
CA LYS A 47 -23.78 -33.78 2.39
C LYS A 47 -22.91 -32.73 1.70
N ALA A 48 -23.28 -31.45 1.76
CA ALA A 48 -22.50 -30.37 1.16
C ALA A 48 -21.11 -30.22 1.80
N VAL A 49 -21.00 -30.45 3.13
CA VAL A 49 -19.71 -30.49 3.84
C VAL A 49 -18.86 -31.65 3.29
N ARG A 50 -19.39 -32.87 3.24
CA ARG A 50 -18.65 -34.04 2.72
C ARG A 50 -18.23 -33.88 1.26
N SER A 51 -19.11 -33.31 0.42
CA SER A 51 -18.76 -32.99 -0.97
C SER A 51 -17.64 -31.96 -1.08
N ALA A 52 -17.51 -31.03 -0.13
CA ALA A 52 -16.39 -30.11 -0.09
C ALA A 52 -15.10 -30.80 0.41
N LEU A 53 -15.23 -31.67 1.43
CA LEU A 53 -14.10 -32.46 1.95
C LEU A 53 -13.51 -33.41 0.89
N SER A 54 -14.32 -33.95 -0.02
CA SER A 54 -13.83 -34.85 -1.08
C SER A 54 -13.00 -34.15 -2.16
N VAL A 55 -13.02 -32.81 -2.21
CA VAL A 55 -12.28 -32.00 -3.19
C VAL A 55 -11.06 -31.33 -2.53
N LEU A 56 -10.75 -31.65 -1.28
CA LEU A 56 -9.53 -31.15 -0.64
C LEU A 56 -8.31 -31.72 -1.37
N HIS A 57 -7.51 -30.82 -1.92
CA HIS A 57 -6.28 -31.17 -2.62
C HIS A 57 -5.13 -31.25 -1.62
N ALA A 58 -4.28 -32.25 -1.77
CA ALA A 58 -3.06 -32.42 -0.99
C ALA A 58 -1.82 -32.24 -1.89
N GLY A 59 -0.68 -31.92 -1.29
CA GLY A 59 0.61 -31.81 -1.99
C GLY A 59 0.95 -30.40 -2.48
N SER A 60 1.98 -30.29 -3.33
CA SER A 60 2.64 -29.01 -3.68
C SER A 60 1.74 -28.00 -4.42
N GLN A 61 0.69 -28.46 -5.11
CA GLN A 61 -0.27 -27.58 -5.80
C GLN A 61 -1.48 -27.18 -4.94
N ALA A 62 -1.59 -27.72 -3.72
CA ALA A 62 -2.76 -27.50 -2.87
C ALA A 62 -2.96 -26.03 -2.48
N TYR A 63 -1.88 -25.26 -2.33
CA TYR A 63 -1.95 -23.83 -2.05
C TYR A 63 -2.60 -23.02 -3.17
N ASP A 64 -2.13 -23.17 -4.42
CA ASP A 64 -2.68 -22.43 -5.56
C ASP A 64 -4.19 -22.70 -5.71
N LEU A 65 -4.61 -23.95 -5.51
CA LEU A 65 -6.03 -24.32 -5.55
C LEU A 65 -6.82 -23.74 -4.36
N ALA A 66 -6.26 -23.78 -3.16
CA ALA A 66 -6.89 -23.18 -1.97
C ALA A 66 -7.02 -21.66 -2.08
N TYR A 67 -6.04 -20.98 -2.69
CA TYR A 67 -6.08 -19.55 -2.98
C TYR A 67 -7.08 -19.21 -4.10
N ASP A 68 -7.11 -20.00 -5.18
CA ASP A 68 -8.15 -19.90 -6.21
C ASP A 68 -9.56 -20.03 -5.61
N ASP A 69 -9.75 -21.00 -4.71
CA ASP A 69 -11.03 -21.19 -4.02
C ASP A 69 -11.31 -20.07 -3.00
N ALA A 70 -10.29 -19.47 -2.40
CA ALA A 70 -10.45 -18.25 -1.60
C ALA A 70 -10.93 -17.08 -2.44
N MET A 71 -10.32 -16.83 -3.61
CA MET A 71 -10.76 -15.77 -4.52
C MET A 71 -12.18 -16.01 -5.04
N LYS A 72 -12.55 -17.25 -5.41
CA LYS A 72 -13.94 -17.58 -5.78
C LYS A 72 -14.93 -17.35 -4.63
N ARG A 73 -14.51 -17.60 -3.38
CA ARG A 73 -15.34 -17.31 -2.20
C ARG A 73 -15.54 -15.80 -2.05
N ILE A 74 -14.51 -15.00 -2.31
CA ILE A 74 -14.63 -13.53 -2.36
C ILE A 74 -15.64 -13.13 -3.43
N GLU A 75 -15.51 -13.63 -4.65
CA GLU A 75 -16.43 -13.30 -5.76
C GLU A 75 -17.87 -13.77 -5.55
N GLY A 76 -18.09 -14.73 -4.63
CA GLY A 76 -19.41 -15.20 -4.24
C GLY A 76 -20.07 -14.44 -3.08
N GLN A 77 -19.42 -13.39 -2.55
CA GLN A 77 -19.97 -12.52 -1.50
C GLN A 77 -21.02 -11.54 -2.06
N ARG A 78 -21.58 -10.69 -1.20
CA ARG A 78 -22.46 -9.61 -1.65
C ARG A 78 -21.67 -8.59 -2.48
N LYS A 79 -22.37 -7.83 -3.33
CA LYS A 79 -21.74 -6.94 -4.31
C LYS A 79 -20.79 -5.93 -3.64
N ASP A 80 -21.25 -5.28 -2.58
CA ASP A 80 -20.51 -4.35 -1.74
C ASP A 80 -19.27 -4.98 -1.09
N GLU A 81 -19.41 -6.20 -0.55
CA GLU A 81 -18.30 -6.96 0.03
C GLU A 81 -17.23 -7.32 -1.02
N VAL A 82 -17.67 -7.73 -2.22
CA VAL A 82 -16.78 -8.02 -3.36
C VAL A 82 -16.03 -6.77 -3.80
N GLU A 83 -16.73 -5.63 -3.90
CA GLU A 83 -16.16 -4.34 -4.28
C GLU A 83 -15.07 -3.92 -3.29
N LEU A 84 -15.34 -3.99 -1.98
CA LEU A 84 -14.35 -3.69 -0.94
C LEU A 84 -13.12 -4.59 -1.05
N ALA A 85 -13.30 -5.91 -1.18
CA ALA A 85 -12.19 -6.85 -1.30
C ALA A 85 -11.36 -6.60 -2.58
N LYS A 86 -12.01 -6.29 -3.71
CA LYS A 86 -11.34 -5.98 -4.98
C LYS A 86 -10.68 -4.61 -4.99
N GLN A 87 -11.05 -3.68 -4.11
CA GLN A 87 -10.34 -2.43 -3.90
C GLN A 87 -9.10 -2.62 -3.00
N VAL A 88 -9.20 -3.45 -1.95
CA VAL A 88 -8.12 -3.62 -0.97
C VAL A 88 -7.01 -4.57 -1.43
N LEU A 89 -7.34 -5.75 -1.97
CA LEU A 89 -6.34 -6.76 -2.33
C LEU A 89 -5.25 -6.27 -3.29
N PRO A 90 -5.57 -5.42 -4.30
CA PRO A 90 -4.56 -4.78 -5.14
C PRO A 90 -3.54 -3.97 -4.35
N TRP A 91 -3.97 -3.18 -3.36
CA TRP A 91 -3.06 -2.36 -2.55
C TRP A 91 -2.12 -3.23 -1.71
N ILE A 92 -2.61 -4.33 -1.14
CA ILE A 92 -1.75 -5.24 -0.36
C ILE A 92 -0.78 -6.00 -1.27
N THR A 93 -1.19 -6.32 -2.50
CA THR A 93 -0.41 -7.13 -3.45
C THR A 93 0.63 -6.31 -4.21
N CYS A 94 0.22 -5.16 -4.75
CA CYS A 94 0.99 -4.39 -5.72
C CYS A 94 1.79 -3.26 -5.08
N ALA A 95 1.56 -2.96 -3.78
CA ALA A 95 2.28 -1.90 -3.11
C ALA A 95 3.80 -2.13 -3.10
N LYS A 96 4.56 -1.03 -3.20
CA LYS A 96 6.03 -1.04 -3.28
C LYS A 96 6.71 -1.21 -1.92
N ARG A 97 5.93 -1.07 -0.85
CA ARG A 97 6.29 -1.43 0.52
C ARG A 97 5.03 -1.89 1.27
N PRO A 98 5.16 -2.63 2.38
CA PRO A 98 4.03 -2.88 3.26
C PRO A 98 3.36 -1.56 3.69
N LEU A 99 2.04 -1.60 3.76
CA LEU A 99 1.22 -0.48 4.23
C LEU A 99 0.79 -0.75 5.67
N SER A 100 0.74 0.31 6.46
CA SER A 100 -0.03 0.29 7.69
C SER A 100 -1.53 0.22 7.39
N THR A 101 -2.31 -0.25 8.36
CA THR A 101 -3.76 -0.31 8.25
C THR A 101 -4.37 1.05 7.92
N ILE A 102 -3.89 2.13 8.54
CA ILE A 102 -4.41 3.48 8.31
C ILE A 102 -4.07 4.03 6.91
N GLU A 103 -2.90 3.67 6.36
CA GLU A 103 -2.55 4.03 4.99
C GLU A 103 -3.48 3.33 3.98
N LEU A 104 -3.76 2.04 4.19
CA LEU A 104 -4.69 1.32 3.33
C LEU A 104 -6.12 1.88 3.44
N GLN A 105 -6.56 2.23 4.65
CA GLN A 105 -7.85 2.88 4.87
C GLN A 105 -7.96 4.20 4.12
N HIS A 106 -6.92 5.04 4.18
CA HIS A 106 -6.84 6.26 3.36
C HIS A 106 -6.87 5.94 1.87
N ALA A 107 -6.16 4.90 1.42
CA ALA A 107 -6.12 4.53 0.01
C ALA A 107 -7.48 4.06 -0.51
N HIS A 108 -8.23 3.34 0.32
CA HIS A 108 -9.58 2.88 0.00
C HIS A 108 -10.61 4.02 0.02
N GLY A 109 -10.52 4.96 0.97
CA GLY A 109 -11.47 6.07 1.09
C GLY A 109 -11.32 7.18 0.03
N VAL A 110 -10.32 7.11 -0.85
CA VAL A 110 -10.15 8.10 -1.92
C VAL A 110 -11.17 7.88 -3.02
N GLU A 111 -12.00 8.88 -3.25
CA GLU A 111 -12.92 8.94 -4.38
C GLU A 111 -12.29 9.71 -5.54
N VAL A 112 -12.10 9.02 -6.67
CA VAL A 112 -11.43 9.60 -7.84
C VAL A 112 -12.23 10.80 -8.37
N GLY A 113 -11.60 11.98 -8.33
CA GLY A 113 -12.19 13.24 -8.78
C GLY A 113 -12.55 14.20 -7.65
N GLU A 114 -12.60 13.71 -6.41
CA GLU A 114 -12.82 14.54 -5.23
C GLU A 114 -11.55 15.26 -4.77
N THR A 115 -11.73 16.38 -4.08
CA THR A 115 -10.62 17.24 -3.60
C THR A 115 -10.27 17.02 -2.14
N GLU A 116 -11.02 16.18 -1.42
CA GLU A 116 -10.79 15.87 -0.01
C GLU A 116 -11.09 14.39 0.26
N LEU A 117 -10.56 13.86 1.36
CA LEU A 117 -10.85 12.50 1.79
C LEU A 117 -12.18 12.48 2.54
N ASP A 118 -13.14 11.69 2.07
CA ASP A 118 -14.35 11.41 2.84
C ASP A 118 -14.05 10.38 3.93
N LEU A 119 -14.00 10.85 5.18
CA LEU A 119 -13.75 9.99 6.34
C LEU A 119 -14.92 9.04 6.62
N ASP A 120 -16.14 9.37 6.16
CA ASP A 120 -17.32 8.52 6.32
C ASP A 120 -17.29 7.32 5.35
N ASN A 121 -16.46 7.39 4.31
CA ASN A 121 -16.25 6.30 3.35
C ASN A 121 -15.10 5.34 3.74
N ILE A 122 -14.47 5.55 4.91
CA ILE A 122 -13.37 4.69 5.37
C ILE A 122 -13.90 3.47 6.12
N SER A 123 -13.74 2.29 5.51
CA SER A 123 -14.03 1.00 6.14
C SER A 123 -13.10 0.69 7.32
N GLN A 124 -13.64 0.05 8.36
CA GLN A 124 -12.84 -0.39 9.52
C GLN A 124 -11.95 -1.60 9.16
N PRO A 125 -10.83 -1.81 9.87
CA PRO A 125 -9.91 -2.92 9.58
C PRO A 125 -10.57 -4.30 9.68
N GLU A 126 -11.51 -4.47 10.60
CA GLU A 126 -12.26 -5.70 10.81
C GLU A 126 -13.15 -6.02 9.60
N ASP A 127 -13.79 -5.01 9.01
CA ASP A 127 -14.63 -5.16 7.82
C ASP A 127 -13.77 -5.57 6.62
N ILE A 128 -12.62 -4.90 6.43
CA ILE A 128 -11.64 -5.23 5.39
C ILE A 128 -11.18 -6.70 5.51
N MET A 129 -10.82 -7.13 6.73
CA MET A 129 -10.39 -8.50 6.97
C MET A 129 -11.51 -9.52 6.73
N SER A 130 -12.75 -9.17 7.10
CA SER A 130 -13.90 -10.07 7.00
C SER A 130 -14.20 -10.45 5.54
N VAL A 131 -14.05 -9.51 4.60
CA VAL A 131 -14.34 -9.73 3.18
C VAL A 131 -13.21 -10.44 2.43
N CYS A 132 -11.98 -10.43 2.96
CA CYS A 132 -10.80 -11.01 2.29
C CYS A 132 -10.65 -12.54 2.45
N ALA A 133 -11.69 -13.25 2.90
CA ALA A 133 -11.75 -14.72 2.96
C ALA A 133 -10.56 -15.43 3.63
N GLY A 134 -9.93 -14.77 4.62
CA GLY A 134 -8.78 -15.29 5.36
C GLY A 134 -7.43 -15.12 4.65
N LEU A 135 -7.38 -14.38 3.54
CA LEU A 135 -6.14 -14.10 2.79
C LEU A 135 -5.32 -12.95 3.37
N VAL A 136 -5.93 -12.13 4.23
CA VAL A 136 -5.35 -10.90 4.78
C VAL A 136 -5.33 -10.97 6.30
N THR A 137 -4.26 -10.45 6.89
CA THR A 137 -4.10 -10.29 8.33
C THR A 137 -3.50 -8.92 8.65
N VAL A 138 -3.81 -8.41 9.84
CA VAL A 138 -3.13 -7.26 10.42
C VAL A 138 -2.15 -7.78 11.48
N ASP A 139 -0.95 -7.23 11.48
CA ASP A 139 0.02 -7.46 12.54
C ASP A 139 -0.22 -6.49 13.70
N GLU A 140 -0.53 -7.02 14.87
CA GLU A 140 -0.93 -6.21 16.03
C GLU A 140 0.20 -5.34 16.58
N GLU A 141 1.47 -5.76 16.44
CA GLU A 141 2.61 -5.01 16.96
C GLU A 141 2.97 -3.82 16.06
N SER A 142 2.97 -4.04 14.75
CA SER A 142 3.41 -3.06 13.75
C SER A 142 2.27 -2.31 13.06
N ASN A 143 1.02 -2.72 13.27
CA ASN A 143 -0.17 -2.23 12.55
C ASN A 143 -0.05 -2.33 11.03
N ILE A 144 0.72 -3.31 10.54
CA ILE A 144 0.90 -3.57 9.10
C ILE A 144 -0.16 -4.53 8.62
N ILE A 145 -0.89 -4.14 7.58
CA ILE A 145 -1.79 -5.05 6.86
C ILE A 145 -1.02 -5.81 5.78
N ARG A 146 -1.16 -7.12 5.75
CA ARG A 146 -0.42 -8.00 4.84
C ARG A 146 -1.21 -9.23 4.45
N LEU A 147 -0.75 -9.90 3.40
CA LEU A 147 -1.20 -11.24 3.10
C LEU A 147 -0.82 -12.18 4.23
N VAL A 148 -1.69 -13.15 4.50
CA VAL A 148 -1.59 -14.06 5.65
C VAL A 148 -0.31 -14.91 5.65
N HIS A 149 0.34 -15.08 4.49
CA HIS A 149 1.56 -15.87 4.36
C HIS A 149 2.35 -15.54 3.08
N TYR A 150 3.65 -15.85 3.08
CA TYR A 150 4.53 -15.61 1.92
C TYR A 150 4.08 -16.35 0.66
N SER A 151 3.55 -17.58 0.79
CA SER A 151 3.05 -18.33 -0.37
C SER A 151 1.78 -17.71 -0.98
N THR A 152 1.00 -16.96 -0.19
CA THR A 152 -0.10 -16.14 -0.72
C THR A 152 0.44 -14.99 -1.55
N GLN A 153 1.56 -14.37 -1.12
CA GLN A 153 2.24 -13.34 -1.87
C GLN A 153 2.80 -13.87 -3.20
N GLU A 154 3.48 -15.02 -3.20
CA GLU A 154 3.99 -15.65 -4.42
C GLU A 154 2.86 -15.98 -5.41
N TYR A 155 1.73 -16.50 -4.90
CA TYR A 155 0.54 -16.76 -5.69
C TYR A 155 0.02 -15.49 -6.37
N PHE A 156 -0.17 -14.40 -5.61
CA PHE A 156 -0.68 -13.15 -6.18
C PHE A 156 0.35 -12.48 -7.11
N MET A 157 1.65 -12.54 -6.82
CA MET A 157 2.68 -12.02 -7.74
C MET A 157 2.61 -12.67 -9.13
N ARG A 158 2.23 -13.96 -9.21
CA ARG A 158 2.00 -14.68 -10.47
C ARG A 158 0.63 -14.41 -11.09
N THR A 159 -0.40 -14.21 -10.27
CA THR A 159 -1.80 -14.26 -10.73
C THR A 159 -2.54 -12.93 -10.65
N TRP A 160 -1.93 -11.86 -10.14
CA TRP A 160 -2.64 -10.59 -9.89
C TRP A 160 -3.36 -10.05 -11.13
N LYS A 161 -2.76 -10.16 -12.32
CA LYS A 161 -3.40 -9.72 -13.58
C LYS A 161 -4.68 -10.47 -13.91
N ARG A 162 -4.82 -11.73 -13.47
CA ARG A 162 -6.05 -12.52 -13.62
C ARG A 162 -7.16 -11.97 -12.73
N TRP A 163 -6.82 -11.54 -11.53
CA TRP A 163 -7.80 -11.15 -10.50
C TRP A 163 -8.12 -9.67 -10.49
N PHE A 164 -7.15 -8.83 -10.86
CA PHE A 164 -7.21 -7.38 -10.83
C PHE A 164 -6.29 -6.78 -11.91
N ALA A 165 -6.68 -6.98 -13.18
CA ALA A 165 -5.92 -6.54 -14.35
C ALA A 165 -5.58 -5.04 -14.33
N ASP A 166 -6.53 -4.21 -13.86
CA ASP A 166 -6.41 -2.76 -13.85
C ASP A 166 -5.82 -2.19 -12.56
N ALA A 167 -5.30 -3.04 -11.66
CA ALA A 167 -4.83 -2.63 -10.33
C ALA A 167 -3.86 -1.46 -10.34
N GLN A 168 -2.86 -1.50 -11.23
CA GLN A 168 -1.84 -0.45 -11.33
C GLN A 168 -2.46 0.88 -11.79
N THR A 169 -3.43 0.81 -12.70
CA THR A 169 -4.19 1.97 -13.19
C THR A 169 -5.03 2.59 -12.07
N GLU A 170 -5.77 1.77 -11.33
CA GLU A 170 -6.61 2.25 -10.22
C GLU A 170 -5.78 2.81 -9.07
N ILE A 171 -4.70 2.14 -8.67
CA ILE A 171 -3.75 2.67 -7.68
C ILE A 171 -3.20 4.02 -8.14
N THR A 172 -2.83 4.14 -9.42
CA THR A 172 -2.33 5.40 -9.98
C THR A 172 -3.36 6.52 -9.90
N LYS A 173 -4.64 6.25 -10.21
CA LYS A 173 -5.72 7.25 -10.12
C LYS A 173 -5.93 7.70 -8.67
N VAL A 174 -5.95 6.76 -7.73
CA VAL A 174 -6.06 7.06 -6.30
C VAL A 174 -4.87 7.90 -5.83
N CYS A 175 -3.63 7.50 -6.14
CA CYS A 175 -2.44 8.27 -5.79
C CYS A 175 -2.51 9.70 -6.34
N ALA A 176 -2.87 9.85 -7.62
CA ALA A 176 -2.94 11.16 -8.26
C ALA A 176 -4.04 12.04 -7.68
N THR A 177 -5.19 11.46 -7.32
CA THR A 177 -6.30 12.15 -6.67
C THR A 177 -5.90 12.59 -5.26
N TYR A 178 -5.33 11.69 -4.47
CA TYR A 178 -4.86 12.00 -3.11
C TYR A 178 -3.86 13.15 -3.12
N LEU A 179 -2.87 13.11 -4.02
CA LEU A 179 -1.87 14.17 -4.19
C LEU A 179 -2.45 15.48 -4.74
N SER A 180 -3.70 15.48 -5.19
CA SER A 180 -4.42 16.65 -5.69
C SER A 180 -5.41 17.24 -4.67
N PHE A 181 -5.46 16.72 -3.44
CA PHE A 181 -6.35 17.27 -2.42
C PHE A 181 -6.07 18.74 -2.09
N SER A 182 -7.12 19.45 -1.68
CA SER A 182 -7.10 20.88 -1.33
C SER A 182 -6.01 21.22 -0.28
N SER A 183 -5.77 20.31 0.66
CA SER A 183 -4.69 20.41 1.66
C SER A 183 -3.29 20.64 1.07
N PHE A 184 -3.05 20.20 -0.17
CA PHE A 184 -1.77 20.31 -0.87
C PHE A 184 -1.69 21.54 -1.79
N GLU A 185 -2.80 22.26 -2.04
CA GLU A 185 -2.82 23.47 -2.89
C GLU A 185 -2.04 24.64 -2.28
N SER A 186 -1.81 24.61 -0.97
CA SER A 186 -0.89 25.53 -0.30
C SER A 186 0.57 25.35 -0.75
N GLY A 187 0.88 24.25 -1.43
CA GLY A 187 2.22 23.86 -1.83
C GLY A 187 3.05 23.47 -0.63
N PHE A 188 4.24 24.04 -0.51
CA PHE A 188 5.20 23.73 0.54
C PHE A 188 4.74 24.15 1.95
N CYS A 189 4.88 23.27 2.94
CA CYS A 189 4.71 23.63 4.36
C CYS A 189 5.86 24.53 4.81
N ARG A 190 5.57 25.73 5.32
CA ARG A 190 6.61 26.73 5.65
C ARG A 190 7.36 26.45 6.96
N THR A 191 6.78 25.64 7.84
CA THR A 191 7.36 25.26 9.13
C THR A 191 7.39 23.75 9.28
N ASP A 192 8.31 23.25 10.12
CA ASP A 192 8.40 21.83 10.45
C ASP A 192 7.09 21.33 11.09
N ALA A 193 6.48 22.14 11.95
CA ALA A 193 5.19 21.83 12.58
C ALA A 193 4.07 21.64 11.54
N ASP A 194 3.95 22.55 10.56
CA ASP A 194 2.95 22.41 9.49
C ASP A 194 3.19 21.16 8.64
N PHE A 195 4.47 20.76 8.45
CA PHE A 195 4.82 19.57 7.70
C PHE A 195 4.53 18.28 8.49
N GLU A 196 4.87 18.25 9.77
CA GLU A 196 4.53 17.16 10.68
C GLU A 196 3.01 16.98 10.79
N ASP A 197 2.26 18.08 10.92
CA ASP A 197 0.80 18.05 10.91
C ASP A 197 0.25 17.53 9.58
N ARG A 198 0.81 17.94 8.45
CA ARG A 198 0.44 17.38 7.13
C ARG A 198 0.67 15.88 7.06
N LEU A 199 1.83 15.38 7.50
CA LEU A 199 2.12 13.95 7.51
C LEU A 199 1.18 13.17 8.43
N ARG A 200 0.86 13.74 9.60
CA ARG A 200 -0.06 13.15 10.57
C ARG A 200 -1.51 13.11 10.09
N LEU A 201 -1.98 14.17 9.42
CA LEU A 201 -3.33 14.26 8.86
C LEU A 201 -3.49 13.46 7.56
N HIS A 202 -2.39 13.24 6.85
CA HIS A 202 -2.38 12.49 5.60
C HIS A 202 -1.42 11.28 5.64
N PRO A 203 -1.72 10.24 6.44
CA PRO A 203 -0.89 9.03 6.58
C PRO A 203 -0.39 8.40 5.27
N LEU A 204 -1.22 8.36 4.23
CA LEU A 204 -0.84 7.77 2.94
C LEU A 204 0.10 8.67 2.10
N TYR A 205 0.27 9.94 2.47
CA TYR A 205 0.95 10.96 1.67
C TYR A 205 2.38 10.57 1.26
N ASP A 206 3.15 10.03 2.21
CA ASP A 206 4.50 9.53 1.96
C ASP A 206 4.52 8.47 0.87
N TYR A 207 3.66 7.46 1.00
CA TYR A 207 3.58 6.36 0.03
C TYR A 207 3.23 6.89 -1.37
N VAL A 208 2.16 7.67 -1.48
CA VAL A 208 1.67 8.11 -2.80
C VAL A 208 2.69 9.00 -3.47
N ALA A 209 3.34 9.93 -2.75
CA ALA A 209 4.38 10.80 -3.32
C ALA A 209 5.56 9.99 -3.88
N HIS A 210 5.98 8.93 -3.18
CA HIS A 210 7.12 8.10 -3.59
C HIS A 210 6.84 7.18 -4.78
N PHE A 211 5.64 6.61 -4.84
CA PHE A 211 5.37 5.42 -5.66
C PHE A 211 4.33 5.61 -6.75
N TRP A 212 3.59 6.73 -6.80
CA TRP A 212 2.57 6.94 -7.85
C TRP A 212 3.14 6.79 -9.26
N GLY A 213 4.36 7.28 -9.50
CA GLY A 213 5.02 7.18 -10.80
C GLY A 213 5.45 5.75 -11.16
N ASP A 214 5.79 4.92 -10.17
CA ASP A 214 6.11 3.51 -10.39
C ASP A 214 4.85 2.72 -10.78
N HIS A 215 3.72 3.01 -10.14
CA HIS A 215 2.42 2.45 -10.52
C HIS A 215 1.97 2.92 -11.90
N ALA A 216 2.11 4.21 -12.21
CA ALA A 216 1.75 4.78 -13.52
C ALA A 216 2.56 4.13 -14.66
N ARG A 217 3.86 3.89 -14.43
CA ARG A 217 4.73 3.20 -15.38
C ARG A 217 4.29 1.75 -15.61
N GLU A 218 3.90 1.03 -14.55
CA GLU A 218 3.43 -0.35 -14.66
C GLU A 218 2.04 -0.48 -15.28
N ALA A 219 1.19 0.55 -15.14
CA ALA A 219 -0.10 0.63 -15.80
C ALA A 219 0.02 0.77 -17.33
N GLY A 220 1.12 1.37 -17.81
CA GLY A 220 1.42 1.51 -19.24
C GLY A 220 0.64 2.63 -19.96
N GLU A 221 -0.33 3.25 -19.30
CA GLU A 221 -1.12 4.37 -19.81
C GLU A 221 -1.16 5.54 -18.81
N THR A 222 -1.13 6.77 -19.33
CA THR A 222 -1.17 7.97 -18.49
C THR A 222 -2.62 8.36 -18.21
N SER A 223 -3.02 8.38 -16.94
CA SER A 223 -4.39 8.75 -16.55
C SER A 223 -4.61 10.27 -16.61
N PRO A 224 -5.84 10.75 -16.89
CA PRO A 224 -6.16 12.18 -16.82
C PRO A 224 -5.89 12.80 -15.45
N ALA A 225 -6.08 12.04 -14.37
CA ALA A 225 -5.78 12.47 -13.01
C ALA A 225 -4.29 12.81 -12.82
N VAL A 226 -3.39 11.99 -13.39
CA VAL A 226 -1.94 12.27 -13.38
C VAL A 226 -1.63 13.54 -14.17
N LEU A 227 -2.24 13.73 -15.35
CA LEU A 227 -2.04 14.95 -16.12
C LEU A 227 -2.55 16.20 -15.39
N GLY A 228 -3.68 16.08 -14.67
CA GLY A 228 -4.21 17.13 -13.80
C GLY A 228 -3.23 17.49 -12.68
N LEU A 229 -2.75 16.48 -11.96
CA LEU A 229 -1.76 16.62 -10.90
C LEU A 229 -0.50 17.36 -11.38
N LEU A 230 0.08 16.92 -12.51
CA LEU A 230 1.33 17.48 -13.05
C LEU A 230 1.18 18.92 -13.57
N ARG A 231 -0.04 19.36 -13.89
CA ARG A 231 -0.31 20.75 -14.31
C ARG A 231 -0.43 21.72 -13.13
N ASN A 232 -0.69 21.22 -11.92
CA ASN A 232 -0.80 22.05 -10.72
C ASN A 232 0.57 22.17 -10.04
N GLU A 233 1.23 23.32 -10.24
CA GLU A 233 2.55 23.60 -9.67
C GLU A 233 2.59 23.44 -8.16
N LYS A 234 1.52 23.83 -7.44
CA LYS A 234 1.48 23.75 -5.97
C LYS A 234 1.42 22.32 -5.46
N ASN A 235 0.61 21.48 -6.09
CA ASN A 235 0.55 20.07 -5.74
C ASN A 235 1.89 19.36 -6.02
N VAL A 236 2.61 19.78 -7.07
CA VAL A 236 3.97 19.30 -7.34
C VAL A 236 4.96 19.81 -6.30
N GLU A 237 4.94 21.10 -5.95
CA GLU A 237 5.80 21.68 -4.90
C GLU A 237 5.61 20.96 -3.55
N ALA A 238 4.38 20.63 -3.18
CA ALA A 238 4.08 19.90 -1.95
C ALA A 238 4.78 18.53 -1.93
N GLN A 239 4.73 17.77 -3.03
CA GLN A 239 5.30 16.43 -3.15
C GLN A 239 6.83 16.41 -3.00
N VAL A 240 7.51 17.42 -3.53
CA VAL A 240 8.99 17.52 -3.47
C VAL A 240 9.49 17.49 -2.03
N GLN A 241 8.72 18.03 -1.08
CA GLN A 241 9.06 18.02 0.35
C GLN A 241 9.18 16.62 0.94
N VAL A 242 8.54 15.61 0.33
CA VAL A 242 8.52 14.23 0.80
C VAL A 242 9.51 13.35 0.03
N LEU A 243 10.17 13.85 -1.02
CA LEU A 243 11.07 13.08 -1.89
C LEU A 243 12.55 13.47 -1.75
N PRO A 244 13.15 13.46 -0.55
CA PRO A 244 14.40 14.18 -0.30
C PRO A 244 15.62 13.68 -1.11
N ASP A 245 15.70 12.37 -1.41
CA ASP A 245 16.87 11.72 -2.05
C ASP A 245 16.61 11.13 -3.45
N LYS A 246 15.37 11.12 -3.94
CA LYS A 246 15.08 10.60 -5.28
C LYS A 246 15.69 11.55 -6.31
N LYS A 247 16.46 11.00 -7.26
CA LYS A 247 17.10 11.78 -8.32
C LYS A 247 16.16 11.95 -9.51
N ASP A 248 16.08 13.16 -10.05
CA ASP A 248 15.43 13.43 -11.34
C ASP A 248 16.26 12.89 -12.53
N SER A 249 15.77 13.09 -13.76
CA SER A 249 16.47 12.66 -14.99
C SER A 249 17.84 13.33 -15.21
N TYR A 250 18.11 14.43 -14.51
CA TYR A 250 19.40 15.12 -14.51
C TYR A 250 20.30 14.67 -13.34
N GLY A 251 19.82 13.73 -12.51
CA GLY A 251 20.53 13.26 -11.33
C GLY A 251 20.36 14.14 -10.09
N ARG A 252 19.50 15.17 -10.11
CA ARG A 252 19.32 16.12 -9.00
C ARG A 252 18.34 15.60 -7.96
N THR A 253 18.67 15.82 -6.68
CA THR A 253 17.79 15.52 -5.55
C THR A 253 16.91 16.72 -5.18
N SER A 254 15.88 16.52 -4.36
CA SER A 254 15.05 17.62 -3.83
C SER A 254 15.88 18.66 -3.07
N LEU A 255 16.95 18.23 -2.38
CA LEU A 255 17.90 19.15 -1.75
C LEU A 255 18.70 19.98 -2.78
N SER A 256 19.01 19.42 -3.95
CA SER A 256 19.67 20.15 -5.05
C SER A 256 18.77 21.27 -5.58
N TRP A 257 17.49 20.97 -5.78
CA TRP A 257 16.48 21.94 -6.19
C TRP A 257 16.23 23.02 -5.13
N ALA A 258 16.09 22.63 -3.87
CA ALA A 258 15.94 23.56 -2.75
C ALA A 258 17.15 24.50 -2.64
N ALA A 259 18.35 23.96 -2.85
CA ALA A 259 19.58 24.71 -2.78
C ALA A 259 19.76 25.68 -3.96
N GLU A 260 19.41 25.25 -5.19
CA GLU A 260 19.39 26.11 -6.38
C GLU A 260 18.44 27.30 -6.23
N ASN A 261 17.27 27.09 -5.61
CA ASN A 261 16.21 28.10 -5.50
C ASN A 261 16.23 28.88 -4.17
N GLY A 262 17.25 28.68 -3.32
CA GLY A 262 17.40 29.44 -2.08
C GLY A 262 16.32 29.15 -1.04
N ARG A 263 15.71 27.95 -1.08
CA ARG A 263 14.59 27.57 -0.19
C ARG A 263 15.14 27.17 1.17
N GLU A 264 15.49 28.15 1.99
CA GLU A 264 16.20 27.95 3.27
C GLU A 264 15.53 26.97 4.23
N ALA A 265 14.22 27.10 4.44
CA ALA A 265 13.45 26.19 5.31
C ALA A 265 13.47 24.73 4.82
N MET A 266 13.36 24.53 3.50
CA MET A 266 13.45 23.21 2.87
C MET A 266 14.85 22.63 3.05
N VAL A 267 15.90 23.42 2.84
CA VAL A 267 17.28 22.99 3.04
C VAL A 267 17.50 22.54 4.48
N LYS A 268 17.00 23.29 5.46
CA LYS A 268 17.11 22.92 6.88
C LYS A 268 16.44 21.57 7.19
N LEU A 269 15.17 21.41 6.79
CA LEU A 269 14.39 20.18 7.02
C LEU A 269 15.04 18.95 6.36
N LEU A 270 15.49 19.11 5.11
CA LEU A 270 16.17 18.05 4.37
C LEU A 270 17.52 17.67 5.01
N LEU A 271 18.26 18.63 5.57
CA LEU A 271 19.51 18.34 6.28
C LEU A 271 19.28 17.66 7.63
N ASP A 272 18.17 17.93 8.30
CA ASP A 272 17.84 17.33 9.60
C ASP A 272 17.27 15.90 9.48
N THR A 273 16.89 15.49 8.28
CA THR A 273 16.52 14.10 7.99
C THR A 273 17.77 13.21 7.88
N GLU A 274 17.93 12.23 8.79
CA GLU A 274 19.16 11.43 8.91
C GLU A 274 19.59 10.69 7.64
N LYS A 275 18.62 10.29 6.82
CA LYS A 275 18.83 9.49 5.60
C LYS A 275 19.29 10.31 4.39
N VAL A 276 19.21 11.65 4.45
CA VAL A 276 19.46 12.51 3.29
C VAL A 276 20.94 12.60 2.95
N ASN A 277 21.25 12.27 1.70
CA ASN A 277 22.59 12.44 1.16
C ASN A 277 22.75 13.87 0.63
N PHE A 278 23.12 14.79 1.53
CA PHE A 278 23.30 16.21 1.18
C PHE A 278 24.49 16.51 0.25
N ASN A 279 25.37 15.53 0.04
CA ASN A 279 26.47 15.60 -0.92
C ASN A 279 26.19 14.83 -2.21
N SER A 280 24.93 14.45 -2.45
CA SER A 280 24.52 13.77 -3.67
C SER A 280 24.86 14.61 -4.89
N LYS A 281 25.52 13.99 -5.87
CA LYS A 281 25.91 14.63 -7.13
C LYS A 281 24.90 14.36 -8.24
N ASP A 282 24.61 15.38 -9.03
CA ASP A 282 23.86 15.25 -10.27
C ASP A 282 24.72 14.72 -11.44
N GLY A 283 24.14 14.63 -12.63
CA GLY A 283 24.81 14.13 -13.84
C GLY A 283 26.00 14.98 -14.29
N ASP A 284 26.04 16.26 -13.90
CA ASP A 284 27.16 17.18 -14.15
C ASP A 284 28.19 17.18 -13.00
N GLY A 285 27.98 16.33 -11.98
CA GLY A 285 28.83 16.26 -10.79
C GLY A 285 28.58 17.38 -9.78
N ARG A 286 27.53 18.19 -9.93
CA ARG A 286 27.20 19.28 -9.00
C ARG A 286 26.45 18.75 -7.78
N THR A 287 26.77 19.29 -6.62
CA THR A 287 26.09 19.03 -5.35
C THR A 287 25.05 20.12 -5.05
N PRO A 288 24.15 19.94 -4.07
CA PRO A 288 23.31 21.02 -3.57
C PRO A 288 24.11 22.29 -3.22
N LEU A 289 25.28 22.15 -2.59
CA LEU A 289 26.16 23.27 -2.28
C LEU A 289 26.65 23.99 -3.55
N SER A 290 27.02 23.24 -4.59
CA SER A 290 27.41 23.82 -5.88
C SER A 290 26.29 24.63 -6.51
N TRP A 291 25.05 24.16 -6.42
CA TRP A 291 23.87 24.86 -6.94
C TRP A 291 23.56 26.13 -6.16
N ALA A 292 23.59 26.07 -4.82
CA ALA A 292 23.40 27.24 -3.96
C ALA A 292 24.46 28.32 -4.21
N ALA A 293 25.74 27.92 -4.35
CA ALA A 293 26.82 28.85 -4.65
C ALA A 293 26.68 29.46 -6.05
N LEU A 294 26.31 28.65 -7.05
CA LEU A 294 26.11 29.12 -8.43
C LEU A 294 25.01 30.19 -8.53
N LYS A 295 23.96 30.07 -7.71
CA LYS A 295 22.81 30.97 -7.71
C LYS A 295 22.91 32.12 -6.70
N GLY A 296 23.97 32.15 -5.88
CA GLY A 296 24.17 33.20 -4.88
C GLY A 296 23.29 33.09 -3.64
N ASN A 297 22.80 31.89 -3.30
CA ASN A 297 21.94 31.66 -2.14
C ASN A 297 22.78 31.55 -0.85
N GLU A 298 23.31 32.68 -0.37
CA GLU A 298 24.31 32.75 0.70
C GLU A 298 23.88 32.04 2.00
N ALA A 299 22.63 32.20 2.42
CA ALA A 299 22.10 31.58 3.64
C ALA A 299 22.06 30.03 3.52
N VAL A 300 21.67 29.52 2.36
CA VAL A 300 21.71 28.08 2.06
C VAL A 300 23.13 27.55 2.01
N VAL A 301 24.07 28.27 1.40
CA VAL A 301 25.49 27.92 1.38
C VAL A 301 26.01 27.76 2.81
N LYS A 302 25.68 28.71 3.69
CA LYS A 302 26.07 28.66 5.09
C LYS A 302 25.50 27.44 5.81
N MET A 303 24.20 27.16 5.65
CA MET A 303 23.55 25.97 6.25
C MET A 303 24.19 24.66 5.80
N LEU A 304 24.48 24.50 4.51
CA LEU A 304 25.10 23.28 3.96
C LEU A 304 26.54 23.10 4.48
N LEU A 305 27.32 24.18 4.57
CA LEU A 305 28.67 24.14 5.13
C LEU A 305 28.69 23.85 6.63
N ASP A 306 27.74 24.38 7.38
CA ASP A 306 27.67 24.16 8.83
C ASP A 306 27.26 22.72 9.15
N LYS A 307 26.38 22.09 8.35
CA LYS A 307 26.08 20.66 8.45
C LYS A 307 27.28 19.77 8.12
N GLU A 308 28.12 20.17 7.16
CA GLU A 308 29.34 19.43 6.83
C GLU A 308 30.33 19.45 8.01
N LYS A 309 30.46 20.59 8.70
CA LYS A 309 31.31 20.73 9.88
C LYS A 309 30.80 19.90 11.06
N SER A 310 29.48 19.81 11.27
CA SER A 310 28.90 19.09 12.41
C SER A 310 29.01 17.55 12.31
N ARG A 311 29.43 17.01 11.17
CA ARG A 311 29.65 15.56 10.95
C ARG A 311 31.12 15.14 10.95
N ARG A 312 32.07 16.10 11.06
CA ARG A 312 33.52 15.83 11.17
C ARG A 312 33.96 15.89 12.62
#